data_AF-A0A0E8C6N0-F1
#
_entry.id   AF-A0A0E8C6N0-F1
#
_cell.length_a   1.000
_cell.length_b   1.000
_cell.length_c   1.000
_cell.angle_alpha   90.00
_cell.angle_beta   90.00
_cell.angle_gamma   90.00
#
_symmetry.space_group_name_H-M   'P 1'
#
loop_
_entity.id
_entity.type
_entity.pdbx_description
1 polymer ?
#
loop_
_entity_poly.entity_id
_entity_poly.type
_entity_poly.pdbx_seq_one_letter_code
_entity_poly.pdbx_strand_id
1 'polypeptide(L)'
;MRVIIAGCGIGGAALAVALEKFKIDHVVLEQAPRLEEVGAGVQLSPNGVAVLQHLGVHEALSKVAFEPRELLYRDWQSGQVLMRNPLMPTIKEHFGAPYYHAHRADLLGVLTERLDPAKLRLGSRIVDIDQDARQVTATLADGTRVQGDILVGADGIHSLVRGRFFQADQPQASGCIAWRGIVDADAARHLDISPSAHLWLGPERSAVIYYVSGGRKINWICIGSRPGDRKESWSATTTVDEVLREYAGWNE
;
A
#
# COMPACT_ATOMS: atom_id res chain seq x y z
N MET A 1 22.54 8.31 -18.38
CA MET A 1 21.24 7.63 -18.29
C MET A 1 20.41 8.34 -17.23
N ARG A 2 19.22 8.81 -17.61
CA ARG A 2 18.22 9.48 -16.78
C ARG A 2 16.90 8.73 -16.87
N VAL A 3 16.31 8.42 -15.71
CA VAL A 3 15.02 7.71 -15.60
C VAL A 3 13.91 8.69 -15.22
N ILE A 4 12.80 8.68 -15.97
CA ILE A 4 11.56 9.35 -15.57
C ILE A 4 10.69 8.34 -14.84
N ILE A 5 10.23 8.68 -13.63
CA ILE A 5 9.30 7.86 -12.85
C ILE A 5 7.94 8.55 -12.87
N ALA A 6 6.94 7.92 -13.47
CA ALA A 6 5.56 8.41 -13.49
C ALA A 6 4.83 7.91 -12.25
N GLY A 7 4.63 8.77 -11.25
CA GLY A 7 3.96 8.46 -9.99
C GLY A 7 4.91 8.28 -8.80
N CYS A 8 4.53 8.82 -7.65
CA CYS A 8 5.24 8.73 -6.36
C CYS A 8 4.42 7.99 -5.30
N GLY A 9 3.70 6.94 -5.70
CA GLY A 9 3.22 5.94 -4.75
C GLY A 9 4.37 5.08 -4.21
N ILE A 10 4.06 4.10 -3.36
CA ILE A 10 5.07 3.21 -2.73
C ILE A 10 6.06 2.63 -3.75
N GLY A 11 5.58 2.14 -4.90
CA GLY A 11 6.43 1.57 -5.95
C GLY A 11 7.38 2.59 -6.60
N GLY A 12 6.87 3.78 -6.94
CA GLY A 12 7.66 4.85 -7.54
C GLY A 12 8.69 5.43 -6.57
N ALA A 13 8.30 5.62 -5.31
CA ALA A 13 9.20 6.07 -4.25
C ALA A 13 10.30 5.04 -3.96
N ALA A 14 9.96 3.75 -3.88
CA ALA A 14 10.96 2.69 -3.71
C ALA A 14 11.96 2.61 -4.88
N LEU A 15 11.49 2.80 -6.11
CA LEU A 15 12.37 2.88 -7.28
C LEU A 15 13.29 4.10 -7.21
N ALA A 16 12.77 5.28 -6.83
CA ALA A 16 13.58 6.48 -6.68
C ALA A 16 14.71 6.28 -5.64
N VAL A 17 14.39 5.71 -4.46
CA VAL A 17 15.39 5.35 -3.44
C VAL A 17 16.46 4.40 -4.00
N ALA A 18 16.05 3.40 -4.80
CA ALA A 18 16.98 2.50 -5.45
C ALA A 18 17.92 3.24 -6.42
N LEU A 19 17.38 4.10 -7.29
CA LEU A 19 18.17 4.87 -8.25
C LEU A 19 19.15 5.82 -7.55
N GLU A 20 18.75 6.44 -6.43
CA GLU A 20 19.67 7.25 -5.61
C GLU A 20 20.82 6.43 -5.03
N LYS A 21 20.51 5.27 -4.45
CA LYS A 21 21.52 4.35 -3.92
C LYS A 21 22.55 3.96 -4.98
N PHE A 22 22.10 3.71 -6.21
CA PHE A 22 22.96 3.36 -7.34
C PHE A 22 23.49 4.55 -8.14
N LYS A 23 23.23 5.80 -7.69
CA LYS A 23 23.69 7.06 -8.31
C LYS A 23 23.25 7.21 -9.78
N ILE A 24 22.04 6.76 -10.09
CA ILE A 24 21.42 6.91 -11.42
C ILE A 24 20.57 8.18 -11.42
N ASP A 25 20.74 9.03 -12.44
CA ASP A 25 19.95 10.25 -12.58
C ASP A 25 18.48 9.89 -12.80
N HIS A 26 17.57 10.63 -12.17
CA HIS A 26 16.15 10.41 -12.31
C HIS A 26 15.33 11.64 -11.93
N VAL A 27 14.06 11.60 -12.31
CA VAL A 27 13.04 12.55 -11.86
C VAL A 27 11.74 11.82 -11.61
N VAL A 28 11.12 12.06 -10.47
CA VAL A 28 9.79 11.58 -10.12
C VAL A 28 8.77 12.66 -10.45
N LEU A 29 7.74 12.28 -11.21
CA LEU A 29 6.64 13.15 -11.60
C LEU A 29 5.37 12.64 -10.93
N GLU A 30 4.88 13.35 -9.92
CA GLU A 30 3.65 13.00 -9.18
C GLU A 30 2.56 14.03 -9.49
N GLN A 31 1.37 13.54 -9.83
CA GLN A 31 0.24 14.41 -10.18
C GLN A 31 -0.33 15.14 -8.96
N ALA A 32 -0.25 14.55 -7.77
CA ALA A 32 -0.77 15.13 -6.55
C ALA A 32 0.08 16.34 -6.12
N PRO A 33 -0.54 17.42 -5.62
CA PRO A 33 0.20 18.59 -5.12
C PRO A 33 0.89 18.32 -3.77
N ARG A 34 0.55 17.22 -3.11
CA ARG A 34 1.10 16.75 -1.85
C ARG A 34 1.10 15.22 -1.82
N LEU A 35 2.10 14.65 -1.17
CA LEU A 35 2.16 13.20 -0.96
C LEU A 35 1.23 12.83 0.18
N GLU A 36 0.09 12.25 -0.17
CA GLU A 36 -0.86 11.71 0.79
C GLU A 36 -1.30 10.32 0.32
N GLU A 37 -1.37 9.38 1.24
CA GLU A 37 -1.92 8.05 0.98
C GLU A 37 -3.26 7.93 1.69
N VAL A 38 -4.25 7.41 0.97
CA VAL A 38 -5.57 7.13 1.54
C VAL A 38 -5.50 5.88 2.42
N GLY A 39 -5.31 6.12 3.72
CA GLY A 39 -6.14 5.57 4.81
C GLY A 39 -6.24 4.06 5.03
N ALA A 40 -5.20 3.26 4.74
CA ALA A 40 -5.19 1.85 5.12
C ALA A 40 -3.81 1.34 5.54
N GLY A 41 -3.83 0.25 6.31
CA GLY A 41 -2.65 -0.55 6.60
C GLY A 41 -2.24 -1.43 5.43
N VAL A 42 -0.95 -1.68 5.30
CA VAL A 42 -0.34 -2.65 4.37
C VAL A 42 0.50 -3.65 5.16
N GLN A 43 0.50 -4.89 4.71
CA GLN A 43 1.34 -5.93 5.28
C GLN A 43 2.57 -6.12 4.39
N LEU A 44 3.75 -6.13 5.00
CA LEU A 44 5.04 -6.27 4.35
C LEU A 44 5.66 -7.60 4.76
N SER A 45 5.62 -8.55 3.85
CA SER A 45 6.25 -9.86 4.00
C SER A 45 7.79 -9.76 3.86
N PRO A 46 8.53 -10.79 4.30
CA PRO A 46 10.00 -10.75 4.38
C PRO A 46 10.69 -10.41 3.07
N ASN A 47 10.16 -10.86 1.93
CA ASN A 47 10.70 -10.52 0.61
C ASN A 47 10.66 -9.01 0.33
N GLY A 48 9.58 -8.31 0.72
CA GLY A 48 9.50 -6.86 0.61
C GLY A 48 10.43 -6.17 1.59
N VAL A 49 10.47 -6.63 2.84
CA VAL A 49 11.33 -6.05 3.88
C VAL A 49 12.81 -6.24 3.57
N ALA A 50 13.22 -7.37 2.99
CA ALA A 50 14.59 -7.63 2.56
C ALA A 50 15.07 -6.62 1.50
N VAL A 51 14.20 -6.25 0.56
CA VAL A 51 14.49 -5.17 -0.39
C VAL A 51 14.67 -3.84 0.34
N LEU A 52 13.79 -3.51 1.28
CA LEU A 52 13.88 -2.26 2.06
C LEU A 52 15.12 -2.22 2.97
N GLN A 53 15.58 -3.36 3.47
CA GLN A 53 16.87 -3.51 4.17
C GLN A 53 18.02 -3.21 3.23
N HIS A 54 18.03 -3.80 2.03
CA HIS A 54 19.07 -3.53 1.03
C HIS A 54 19.10 -2.06 0.61
N LEU A 55 17.93 -1.43 0.49
CA LEU A 55 17.78 0.00 0.20
C LEU A 55 18.19 0.90 1.37
N GLY A 56 18.37 0.36 2.57
CA GLY A 56 18.84 1.12 3.75
C GLY A 56 17.77 1.93 4.46
N VAL A 57 16.48 1.64 4.20
CA VAL A 57 15.34 2.35 4.81
C VAL A 57 14.67 1.55 5.94
N HIS A 58 15.14 0.32 6.18
CA HIS A 58 14.57 -0.59 7.18
C HIS A 58 14.59 -0.03 8.60
N GLU A 59 15.64 0.67 9.02
CA GLU A 59 15.71 1.22 10.39
C GLU A 59 14.59 2.24 10.63
N ALA A 60 14.38 3.16 9.68
CA ALA A 60 13.29 4.14 9.75
C ALA A 60 11.92 3.45 9.69
N LEU A 61 11.76 2.45 8.81
CA LEU A 61 10.55 1.64 8.75
C LEU A 61 10.24 0.96 10.09
N SER A 62 11.24 0.37 10.75
CA SER A 62 11.04 -0.36 12.02
C SER A 62 10.50 0.51 13.16
N LYS A 63 10.67 1.85 13.08
CA LYS A 63 10.17 2.81 14.08
C LYS A 63 8.69 3.15 13.88
N VAL A 64 8.16 2.96 12.67
CA VAL A 64 6.78 3.32 12.30
C VAL A 64 5.92 2.10 11.95
N ALA A 65 6.54 0.98 11.60
CA ALA A 65 5.86 -0.29 11.41
C ALA A 65 5.57 -0.96 12.75
N PHE A 66 4.65 -1.92 12.72
CA PHE A 66 4.33 -2.81 13.81
C PHE A 66 4.75 -4.24 13.44
N GLU A 67 5.44 -4.93 14.34
CA GLU A 67 5.84 -6.33 14.18
C GLU A 67 4.85 -7.23 14.93
N PRO A 68 3.91 -7.89 14.24
CA PRO A 68 2.96 -8.80 14.88
C PRO A 68 3.64 -10.06 15.42
N ARG A 69 3.14 -10.58 16.54
CA ARG A 69 3.63 -11.85 17.11
C ARG A 69 3.24 -13.05 16.26
N GLU A 70 2.01 -13.10 15.80
CA GLU A 70 1.42 -14.23 15.07
C GLU A 70 0.23 -13.76 14.21
N LEU A 71 -0.21 -14.63 13.30
CA LEU A 71 -1.53 -14.56 12.67
C LEU A 71 -2.48 -15.48 13.43
N LEU A 72 -3.63 -14.95 13.83
CA LEU A 72 -4.70 -15.68 14.52
C LEU A 72 -5.90 -15.83 13.59
N TYR A 73 -6.13 -17.05 13.11
CA TYR A 73 -7.34 -17.37 12.37
C TYR A 73 -8.43 -17.73 13.36
N ARG A 74 -9.58 -17.08 13.23
CA ARG A 74 -10.70 -17.16 14.16
C ARG A 74 -11.95 -17.60 13.45
N ASP A 75 -12.75 -18.38 14.16
CA ASP A 75 -14.13 -18.63 13.77
C ASP A 75 -14.94 -17.34 13.89
N TRP A 76 -15.74 -17.03 12.87
CA TRP A 76 -16.52 -15.80 12.78
C TRP A 76 -17.68 -15.72 13.78
N GLN A 77 -18.19 -16.86 14.25
CA GLN A 77 -19.38 -16.92 15.10
C GLN A 77 -19.02 -16.96 16.59
N SER A 78 -18.04 -17.79 16.96
CA SER A 78 -17.60 -17.97 18.34
C SER A 78 -16.39 -17.10 18.72
N GLY A 79 -15.67 -16.56 17.74
CA GLY A 79 -14.40 -15.85 17.97
C GLY A 79 -13.23 -16.76 18.37
N GLN A 80 -13.45 -18.09 18.46
CA GLN A 80 -12.45 -19.07 18.86
C GLN A 80 -11.27 -19.06 17.89
N VAL A 81 -10.05 -19.11 18.44
CA VAL A 81 -8.84 -19.29 17.61
C VAL A 81 -8.82 -20.72 17.05
N LEU A 82 -8.96 -20.82 15.74
CA LEU A 82 -8.90 -22.08 14.98
C LEU A 82 -7.45 -22.47 14.64
N MET A 83 -6.62 -21.47 14.33
CA MET A 83 -5.23 -21.68 13.92
C MET A 83 -4.36 -20.49 14.33
N ARG A 84 -3.11 -20.81 14.69
CA ARG A 84 -2.05 -19.84 15.02
C ARG A 84 -0.90 -20.04 14.06
N ASN A 85 -0.41 -18.96 13.46
CA ASN A 85 0.81 -18.98 12.67
C ASN A 85 1.83 -18.01 13.28
N PRO A 86 2.87 -18.51 13.99
CA PRO A 86 3.91 -17.67 14.58
C PRO A 86 4.63 -16.83 13.52
N LEU A 87 4.79 -15.53 13.79
CA LEU A 87 5.52 -14.60 12.93
C LEU A 87 6.84 -14.19 13.58
N MET A 88 6.80 -13.64 14.80
CA MET A 88 8.00 -13.21 15.53
C MET A 88 8.38 -14.24 16.60
N PRO A 89 9.64 -14.70 16.69
CA PRO A 89 10.79 -14.38 15.84
C PRO A 89 10.94 -15.25 14.58
N THR A 90 10.09 -16.28 14.43
CA THR A 90 10.22 -17.39 13.46
C THR A 90 10.47 -16.94 12.02
N ILE A 91 9.72 -15.96 11.53
CA ILE A 91 9.83 -15.48 10.14
C ILE A 91 11.16 -14.79 9.90
N LYS A 92 11.64 -13.99 10.86
CA LYS A 92 12.93 -13.32 10.75
C LYS A 92 14.09 -14.31 10.77
N GLU A 93 14.01 -15.34 11.62
CA GLU A 93 15.02 -16.41 11.69
C GLU A 93 15.09 -17.21 10.38
N HIS A 94 13.95 -17.49 9.77
CA HIS A 94 13.89 -18.30 8.55
C HIS A 94 14.25 -17.51 7.28
N PHE A 95 13.80 -16.26 7.16
CA PHE A 95 13.91 -15.47 5.93
C PHE A 95 14.92 -14.31 6.01
N GLY A 96 15.53 -14.06 7.17
CA GLY A 96 16.48 -12.95 7.39
C GLY A 96 15.82 -11.56 7.51
N ALA A 97 14.50 -11.47 7.33
CA ALA A 97 13.73 -10.24 7.42
C ALA A 97 12.40 -10.45 8.16
N PRO A 98 11.94 -9.47 8.96
CA PRO A 98 10.71 -9.57 9.72
C PRO A 98 9.45 -9.44 8.84
N TYR A 99 8.30 -9.75 9.44
CA TYR A 99 6.98 -9.43 8.90
C TYR A 99 6.48 -8.14 9.55
N TYR A 100 6.07 -7.15 8.76
CA TYR A 100 5.59 -5.88 9.29
C TYR A 100 4.19 -5.54 8.85
N HIS A 101 3.49 -4.80 9.69
CA HIS A 101 2.32 -4.03 9.32
C HIS A 101 2.66 -2.55 9.37
N ALA A 102 2.35 -1.81 8.31
CA ALA A 102 2.62 -0.38 8.25
C ALA A 102 1.34 0.37 7.82
N HIS A 103 1.19 1.60 8.28
CA HIS A 103 0.25 2.50 7.63
C HIS A 103 0.86 2.91 6.28
N ARG A 104 0.08 2.93 5.20
CA ARG A 104 0.60 3.27 3.86
C ARG A 104 1.30 4.62 3.82
N ALA A 105 0.74 5.63 4.51
CA ALA A 105 1.38 6.95 4.61
C ALA A 105 2.69 6.93 5.39
N ASP A 106 2.83 6.08 6.43
CA ASP A 106 4.08 5.97 7.18
C ASP A 106 5.17 5.32 6.32
N LEU A 107 4.81 4.25 5.58
CA LEU A 107 5.72 3.60 4.65
C LEU A 107 6.16 4.54 3.52
N LEU A 108 5.20 5.27 2.91
CA LEU A 108 5.51 6.23 1.88
C LEU A 108 6.42 7.35 2.43
N GLY A 109 6.09 7.88 3.61
CA GLY A 109 6.89 8.90 4.29
C GLY A 109 8.35 8.47 4.48
N VAL A 110 8.57 7.26 4.99
CA VAL A 110 9.92 6.68 5.15
C VAL A 110 10.69 6.61 3.84
N LEU A 111 10.02 6.27 2.73
CA LEU A 111 10.64 6.21 1.41
C LEU A 111 10.95 7.61 0.88
N THR A 112 10.01 8.55 1.03
CA THR A 112 10.10 9.88 0.42
C THR A 112 10.98 10.85 1.19
N GLU A 113 11.12 10.68 2.52
CA GLU A 113 12.02 11.49 3.36
C GLU A 113 13.49 11.32 2.95
N ARG A 114 13.84 10.20 2.31
CA ARG A 114 15.19 9.93 1.81
C ARG A 114 15.47 10.57 0.45
N LEU A 115 14.44 10.95 -0.30
CA LEU A 115 14.59 11.43 -1.67
C LEU A 115 15.13 12.85 -1.71
N ASP A 116 15.94 13.13 -2.72
CA ASP A 116 16.34 14.48 -3.08
C ASP A 116 15.11 15.30 -3.53
N PRO A 117 14.72 16.36 -2.80
CA PRO A 117 13.57 17.18 -3.18
C PRO A 117 13.70 17.81 -4.56
N ALA A 118 14.92 18.00 -5.07
CA ALA A 118 15.14 18.53 -6.43
C ALA A 118 14.73 17.53 -7.53
N LYS A 119 14.62 16.24 -7.20
CA LYS A 119 14.25 15.16 -8.12
C LYS A 119 12.78 14.76 -8.02
N LEU A 120 12.04 15.28 -7.03
CA LEU A 120 10.62 15.03 -6.86
C LEU A 120 9.80 16.26 -7.29
N ARG A 121 9.02 16.12 -8.36
CA ARG A 121 8.11 17.16 -8.83
C ARG A 121 6.66 16.77 -8.53
N LEU A 122 6.08 17.44 -7.55
CA LEU A 122 4.64 17.36 -7.25
C LEU A 122 3.82 18.20 -8.23
N GLY A 123 2.51 17.98 -8.28
CA GLY A 123 1.60 18.69 -9.20
C GLY A 123 1.92 18.48 -10.69
N SER A 124 2.71 17.47 -11.02
CA SER A 124 3.28 17.20 -12.34
C SER A 124 2.53 16.05 -13.03
N ARG A 125 1.29 16.31 -13.44
CA ARG A 125 0.47 15.31 -14.14
C ARG A 125 0.96 15.12 -15.58
N ILE A 126 1.41 13.91 -15.90
CA ILE A 126 1.72 13.50 -17.29
C ILE A 126 0.41 13.33 -18.05
N VAL A 127 0.34 13.85 -19.28
CA VAL A 127 -0.81 13.75 -20.18
C VAL A 127 -0.48 13.06 -21.50
N ASP A 128 0.80 13.04 -21.88
CA ASP A 128 1.26 12.43 -23.12
C ASP A 128 2.68 11.88 -22.97
N ILE A 129 2.98 10.82 -23.72
CA ILE A 129 4.26 10.13 -23.73
C ILE A 129 4.59 9.80 -25.17
N ASP A 130 5.77 10.22 -25.60
CA ASP A 130 6.33 9.95 -26.93
C ASP A 130 7.75 9.38 -26.77
N GLN A 131 8.20 8.58 -27.72
CA GLN A 131 9.57 8.04 -27.71
C GLN A 131 10.14 7.89 -29.11
N ASP A 132 11.45 8.09 -29.22
CA ASP A 132 12.23 7.76 -30.41
C ASP A 132 13.28 6.68 -30.06
N ALA A 133 14.20 6.41 -31.00
CA ALA A 133 15.24 5.39 -30.79
C ALA A 133 16.28 5.74 -29.70
N ARG A 134 16.26 6.97 -29.15
CA ARG A 134 17.26 7.51 -28.22
C ARG A 134 16.67 7.95 -26.88
N GLN A 135 15.42 8.42 -26.86
CA GLN A 135 14.83 9.03 -25.66
C GLN A 135 13.32 8.85 -25.58
N VAL A 136 12.81 9.04 -24.36
CA VAL A 136 11.39 9.19 -24.05
C VAL A 136 11.11 10.62 -23.59
N THR A 137 9.97 11.17 -24.01
CA THR A 137 9.48 12.48 -23.60
C THR A 137 8.12 12.34 -22.92
N ALA A 138 8.03 12.78 -21.67
CA ALA A 138 6.76 12.96 -20.97
C ALA A 138 6.30 14.42 -21.10
N THR A 139 5.08 14.63 -21.56
CA THR A 139 4.44 15.95 -21.61
C THR A 139 3.52 16.09 -20.41
N LEU A 140 3.71 17.17 -19.65
CA LEU A 140 2.91 17.52 -18.48
C LEU A 140 1.68 18.34 -18.88
N ALA A 141 0.68 18.40 -17.99
CA ALA A 141 -0.57 19.12 -18.21
C ALA A 141 -0.38 20.65 -18.41
N ASP A 142 0.71 21.22 -17.93
CA ASP A 142 1.09 22.63 -18.13
C ASP A 142 1.84 22.88 -19.46
N GLY A 143 2.03 21.83 -20.27
CA GLY A 143 2.78 21.87 -21.53
C GLY A 143 4.29 21.66 -21.37
N THR A 144 4.81 21.56 -20.14
CA THR A 144 6.23 21.27 -19.90
C THR A 144 6.57 19.88 -20.44
N ARG A 145 7.71 19.78 -21.14
CA ARG A 145 8.25 18.50 -21.63
C ARG A 145 9.44 18.07 -20.80
N VAL A 146 9.43 16.83 -20.35
CA VAL A 146 10.49 16.22 -19.55
C VAL A 146 11.06 15.05 -20.35
N GLN A 147 12.37 15.07 -20.59
CA GLN A 147 13.08 14.06 -21.38
C GLN A 147 13.95 13.17 -20.50
N GLY A 148 14.10 11.92 -20.92
CA GLY A 148 14.94 10.92 -20.27
C GLY A 148 15.26 9.78 -21.22
N ASP A 149 16.15 8.88 -20.80
CA ASP A 149 16.50 7.69 -21.57
C ASP A 149 15.44 6.58 -21.39
N ILE A 150 14.82 6.51 -20.20
CA ILE A 150 13.82 5.49 -19.84
C ILE A 150 12.69 6.16 -19.06
N LEU A 151 11.45 5.68 -19.24
CA LEU A 151 10.30 6.01 -18.41
C LEU A 151 9.78 4.75 -17.74
N VAL A 152 9.57 4.80 -16.43
CA VAL A 152 8.94 3.74 -15.65
C VAL A 152 7.55 4.19 -15.22
N GLY A 153 6.53 3.44 -15.67
CA GLY A 153 5.15 3.62 -15.23
C GLY A 153 4.93 3.06 -13.84
N ALA A 154 4.86 3.95 -12.85
CA ALA A 154 4.52 3.67 -11.46
C ALA A 154 3.23 4.41 -11.03
N ASP A 155 2.33 4.64 -11.99
CA ASP A 155 1.16 5.51 -11.92
C ASP A 155 -0.14 4.77 -11.54
N GLY A 156 0.00 3.59 -10.94
CA GLY A 156 -1.08 2.85 -10.28
C GLY A 156 -2.07 2.14 -11.21
N ILE A 157 -3.20 1.71 -10.65
CA ILE A 157 -4.22 0.88 -11.34
C ILE A 157 -4.85 1.57 -12.56
N HIS A 158 -4.94 2.90 -12.54
CA HIS A 158 -5.45 3.74 -13.62
C HIS A 158 -4.34 4.28 -14.54
N SER A 159 -3.24 3.52 -14.66
CA SER A 159 -2.04 3.92 -15.40
C SER A 159 -2.33 4.48 -16.79
N LEU A 160 -1.92 5.73 -17.01
CA LEU A 160 -1.86 6.36 -18.33
C LEU A 160 -0.73 5.72 -19.15
N VAL A 161 0.39 5.38 -18.52
CA VAL A 161 1.53 4.74 -19.19
C VAL A 161 1.09 3.42 -19.82
N ARG A 162 0.35 2.57 -19.10
CA ARG A 162 -0.19 1.32 -19.64
C ARG A 162 -1.09 1.57 -20.85
N GLY A 163 -2.00 2.55 -20.75
CA GLY A 163 -2.94 2.88 -21.83
C GLY A 163 -2.31 3.41 -23.11
N ARG A 164 -1.02 3.80 -23.09
CA ARG A 164 -0.29 4.24 -24.29
C ARG A 164 0.29 3.09 -25.11
N PHE A 165 0.67 1.99 -24.47
CA PHE A 165 1.41 0.91 -25.12
C PHE A 165 0.61 -0.39 -25.26
N PHE A 166 -0.43 -0.56 -24.44
CA PHE A 166 -1.23 -1.77 -24.44
C PHE A 166 -2.67 -1.43 -24.79
N GLN A 167 -3.36 -2.40 -25.41
CA GLN A 167 -4.80 -2.30 -25.62
C GLN A 167 -5.51 -2.18 -24.26
N ALA A 168 -6.60 -1.41 -24.26
CA ALA A 168 -7.38 -1.19 -23.06
C ALA A 168 -8.15 -2.47 -22.72
N ASP A 169 -7.69 -3.17 -21.69
CA ASP A 169 -8.44 -4.26 -21.06
C ASP A 169 -9.15 -3.76 -19.81
N GLN A 170 -10.39 -4.23 -19.60
CA GLN A 170 -11.13 -3.91 -18.40
C GLN A 170 -10.80 -4.90 -17.28
N PRO A 171 -10.57 -4.42 -16.04
CA PRO A 171 -10.39 -5.31 -14.90
C PRO A 171 -11.65 -6.15 -14.69
N GLN A 172 -11.48 -7.45 -14.46
CA GLN A 172 -12.57 -8.32 -14.08
C GLN A 172 -12.88 -8.13 -12.59
N ALA A 173 -14.14 -7.84 -12.27
CA ALA A 173 -14.58 -7.71 -10.89
C ALA A 173 -14.47 -9.07 -10.18
N SER A 174 -13.86 -9.09 -8.99
CA SER A 174 -13.75 -10.30 -8.17
C SER A 174 -15.08 -10.74 -7.54
N GLY A 175 -16.11 -9.88 -7.60
CA GLY A 175 -17.36 -10.07 -6.88
C GLY A 175 -17.29 -9.73 -5.39
N CYS A 176 -16.12 -9.26 -4.90
CA CYS A 176 -15.91 -8.90 -3.50
C CYS A 176 -15.69 -7.40 -3.34
N ILE A 177 -16.12 -6.87 -2.19
CA ILE A 177 -15.77 -5.52 -1.73
C ILE A 177 -14.98 -5.62 -0.44
N ALA A 178 -14.01 -4.72 -0.26
CA ALA A 178 -13.22 -4.60 0.95
C ALA A 178 -13.44 -3.22 1.58
N TRP A 179 -14.23 -3.17 2.65
CA TRP A 179 -14.36 -2.01 3.51
C TRP A 179 -13.14 -1.92 4.42
N ARG A 180 -12.63 -0.71 4.62
CA ARG A 180 -11.44 -0.48 5.41
C ARG A 180 -11.64 0.73 6.30
N GLY A 181 -10.99 0.70 7.46
CA GLY A 181 -10.89 1.87 8.30
C GLY A 181 -9.74 1.72 9.27
N ILE A 182 -9.47 2.84 9.93
CA ILE A 182 -8.42 2.94 10.94
C ILE A 182 -9.02 3.59 12.17
N VAL A 183 -8.69 3.05 13.33
CA VAL A 183 -9.04 3.61 14.63
C VAL A 183 -7.78 3.79 15.46
N ASP A 184 -7.80 4.77 16.37
CA ASP A 184 -6.73 4.89 17.35
C ASP A 184 -6.78 3.71 18.32
N ALA A 185 -5.63 3.09 18.58
CA ALA A 185 -5.54 1.93 19.47
C ALA A 185 -6.05 2.26 20.88
N ASP A 186 -5.86 3.50 21.32
CA ASP A 186 -6.31 3.98 22.62
C ASP A 186 -7.84 3.98 22.78
N ALA A 187 -8.57 4.31 21.70
CA ALA A 187 -10.02 4.25 21.70
C ALA A 187 -10.56 2.81 21.75
N ALA A 188 -9.78 1.85 21.25
CA ALA A 188 -10.12 0.43 21.21
C ALA A 188 -9.53 -0.40 22.37
N ARG A 189 -8.89 0.23 23.37
CA ARG A 189 -8.23 -0.46 24.50
C ARG A 189 -9.16 -1.43 25.26
N HIS A 190 -10.44 -1.10 25.33
CA HIS A 190 -11.45 -1.92 26.00
C HIS A 190 -11.68 -3.29 25.34
N LEU A 191 -11.24 -3.48 24.10
CA LEU A 191 -11.34 -4.74 23.36
C LEU A 191 -10.19 -5.73 23.65
N ASP A 192 -9.16 -5.30 24.40
CA ASP A 192 -7.99 -6.13 24.78
C ASP A 192 -7.38 -6.93 23.61
N ILE A 193 -7.21 -6.27 22.47
CA ILE A 193 -6.72 -6.89 21.24
C ILE A 193 -5.23 -7.24 21.42
N SER A 194 -4.90 -8.53 21.33
CA SER A 194 -3.52 -8.98 21.42
C SER A 194 -2.65 -8.42 20.27
N PRO A 195 -1.32 -8.26 20.45
CA PRO A 195 -0.40 -7.71 19.45
C PRO A 195 -0.11 -8.67 18.28
N SER A 196 -1.17 -9.13 17.61
CA SER A 196 -1.21 -10.11 16.53
C SER A 196 -2.09 -9.59 15.39
N ALA A 197 -2.04 -10.22 14.21
CA ALA A 197 -3.10 -10.02 13.22
C ALA A 197 -4.24 -10.99 13.54
N HIS A 198 -5.48 -10.53 13.55
CA HIS A 198 -6.64 -11.39 13.76
C HIS A 198 -7.44 -11.44 12.46
N LEU A 199 -7.77 -12.65 12.02
CA LEU A 199 -8.51 -12.92 10.80
C LEU A 199 -9.71 -13.79 11.14
N TRP A 200 -10.92 -13.25 11.05
CA TRP A 200 -12.16 -14.00 11.19
C TRP A 200 -12.58 -14.54 9.83
N LEU A 201 -12.84 -15.84 9.78
CA LEU A 201 -13.22 -16.57 8.58
C LEU A 201 -14.68 -16.99 8.70
N GLY A 202 -15.53 -16.50 7.80
CA GLY A 202 -16.94 -16.88 7.75
C GLY A 202 -17.40 -17.21 6.33
N PRO A 203 -18.66 -17.64 6.17
CA PRO A 203 -19.25 -17.92 4.86
C PRO A 203 -19.25 -16.65 4.01
N GLU A 204 -18.54 -16.68 2.88
CA GLU A 204 -18.47 -15.60 1.86
C GLU A 204 -17.98 -14.24 2.38
N ARG A 205 -17.46 -14.18 3.61
CA ARG A 205 -17.06 -12.96 4.30
C ARG A 205 -15.85 -13.23 5.19
N SER A 206 -15.04 -12.20 5.39
CA SER A 206 -13.93 -12.23 6.34
C SER A 206 -13.75 -10.85 6.98
N ALA A 207 -13.17 -10.84 8.17
CA ALA A 207 -12.74 -9.62 8.83
C ALA A 207 -11.29 -9.77 9.25
N VAL A 208 -10.51 -8.70 9.13
CA VAL A 208 -9.09 -8.67 9.45
C VAL A 208 -8.82 -7.42 10.27
N ILE A 209 -8.20 -7.55 11.43
CA ILE A 209 -7.68 -6.41 12.19
C ILE A 209 -6.21 -6.61 12.51
N TYR A 210 -5.45 -5.52 12.46
CA TYR A 210 -4.05 -5.52 12.86
C TYR A 210 -3.57 -4.11 13.20
N TYR A 211 -2.59 -4.06 14.10
CA TYR A 211 -1.91 -2.83 14.46
C TYR A 211 -1.04 -2.29 13.33
N VAL A 212 -0.95 -0.97 13.23
CA VAL A 212 -0.08 -0.18 12.35
C VAL A 212 0.48 1.02 13.11
N SER A 213 1.34 1.83 12.48
CA SER A 213 1.90 3.06 13.08
C SER A 213 2.57 2.82 14.45
N GLY A 214 3.41 1.78 14.52
CA GLY A 214 4.09 1.37 15.77
C GLY A 214 3.15 0.91 16.88
N GLY A 215 1.93 0.48 16.54
CA GLY A 215 0.91 0.05 17.51
C GLY A 215 -0.05 1.15 17.95
N ARG A 216 0.13 2.40 17.50
CA ARG A 216 -0.75 3.53 17.87
C ARG A 216 -2.12 3.47 17.22
N LYS A 217 -2.24 2.75 16.10
CA LYS A 217 -3.48 2.64 15.31
C LYS A 217 -3.79 1.19 15.00
N ILE A 218 -5.06 0.88 14.84
CA ILE A 218 -5.57 -0.42 14.40
C ILE A 218 -6.23 -0.23 13.04
N ASN A 219 -5.74 -0.97 12.06
CA ASN A 219 -6.38 -1.09 10.76
C ASN A 219 -7.36 -2.26 10.80
N TRP A 220 -8.58 -2.04 10.30
CA TRP A 220 -9.55 -3.10 10.09
C TRP A 220 -9.95 -3.18 8.62
N ILE A 221 -10.22 -4.40 8.16
CA ILE A 221 -10.68 -4.72 6.81
C ILE A 221 -11.82 -5.71 6.94
N CYS A 222 -12.97 -5.38 6.37
CA CYS A 222 -14.09 -6.27 6.21
C CYS A 222 -14.22 -6.59 4.72
N ILE A 223 -14.15 -7.85 4.35
CA ILE A 223 -14.32 -8.31 2.97
C ILE A 223 -15.60 -9.14 2.88
N GLY A 224 -16.48 -8.80 1.94
CA GLY A 224 -17.69 -9.59 1.68
C GLY A 224 -18.04 -9.65 0.20
N SER A 225 -18.80 -10.68 -0.17
CA SER A 225 -19.43 -10.79 -1.48
C SER A 225 -20.36 -9.61 -1.72
N ARG A 226 -20.16 -8.89 -2.82
CA ARG A 226 -21.08 -7.86 -3.28
C ARG A 226 -21.11 -7.86 -4.81
N PRO A 227 -21.98 -8.68 -5.42
CA PRO A 227 -22.11 -8.71 -6.87
C PRO A 227 -22.67 -7.39 -7.40
N GLY A 228 -22.14 -6.90 -8.52
CA GLY A 228 -22.60 -5.70 -9.23
C GLY A 228 -21.48 -4.84 -9.79
N ASP A 229 -21.81 -4.01 -10.77
CA ASP A 229 -20.87 -3.08 -11.42
C ASP A 229 -20.64 -1.85 -10.53
N ARG A 230 -19.62 -1.92 -9.66
CA ARG A 230 -19.10 -0.74 -8.97
C ARG A 230 -17.79 -0.30 -9.60
N LYS A 231 -17.66 1.01 -9.79
CA LYS A 231 -16.39 1.62 -10.17
C LYS A 231 -15.40 1.45 -9.01
N GLU A 232 -14.24 0.89 -9.31
CA GLU A 232 -13.14 0.78 -8.35
C GLU A 232 -12.74 2.17 -7.86
N SER A 233 -12.58 2.33 -6.54
CA SER A 233 -12.19 3.60 -5.93
C SER A 233 -11.64 3.38 -4.52
N TRP A 234 -10.44 3.87 -4.29
CA TRP A 234 -9.82 3.93 -2.96
C TRP A 234 -10.37 5.04 -2.07
N SER A 235 -11.11 6.01 -2.64
CA SER A 235 -11.65 7.17 -1.94
C SER A 235 -13.17 7.10 -1.73
N ALA A 236 -13.82 6.02 -2.17
CA ALA A 236 -15.25 5.82 -1.94
C ALA A 236 -15.51 5.64 -0.44
N THR A 237 -16.45 6.42 0.09
CA THR A 237 -16.85 6.34 1.49
C THR A 237 -18.13 5.50 1.64
N THR A 238 -18.30 4.92 2.83
CA THR A 238 -19.51 4.21 3.26
C THR A 238 -19.80 4.58 4.71
N THR A 239 -20.96 4.20 5.24
CA THR A 239 -21.27 4.38 6.66
C THR A 239 -20.86 3.14 7.45
N VAL A 240 -20.51 3.35 8.73
CA VAL A 240 -20.23 2.23 9.65
C VAL A 240 -21.45 1.30 9.75
N ASP A 241 -22.66 1.86 9.79
CA ASP A 241 -23.91 1.09 9.83
C ASP A 241 -24.13 0.21 8.59
N GLU A 242 -23.62 0.60 7.43
CA GLU A 242 -23.65 -0.26 6.23
C GLU A 242 -22.76 -1.49 6.43
N VAL A 243 -21.54 -1.29 6.96
CA VAL A 243 -20.61 -2.39 7.25
C VAL A 243 -21.18 -3.28 8.35
N LEU A 244 -21.68 -2.72 9.45
CA LEU A 244 -22.23 -3.51 10.56
C LEU A 244 -23.42 -4.40 10.13
N ARG A 245 -24.27 -3.92 9.22
CA ARG A 245 -25.38 -4.74 8.68
C ARG A 245 -24.89 -5.95 7.89
N GLU A 246 -23.78 -5.84 7.16
CA GLU A 246 -23.18 -6.97 6.43
C GLU A 246 -22.61 -8.04 7.37
N TYR A 247 -22.29 -7.66 8.60
CA TYR A 247 -21.70 -8.53 9.62
C TYR A 247 -22.67 -8.84 10.76
N ALA A 248 -23.98 -8.66 10.54
CA ALA A 248 -25.00 -9.03 11.52
C ALA A 248 -24.90 -10.53 11.88
N GLY A 249 -24.87 -10.83 13.18
CA GLY A 249 -24.75 -12.20 13.70
C GLY A 249 -23.32 -12.74 13.80
N TRP A 250 -22.31 -11.96 13.41
CA TRP A 250 -20.91 -12.26 13.73
C TRP A 250 -20.66 -12.03 15.22
N ASN A 251 -19.60 -12.62 15.76
CA ASN A 251 -19.23 -12.39 17.16
C ASN A 251 -19.02 -10.89 17.43
N GLU A 252 -19.44 -10.45 18.62
CA GLU A 252 -19.09 -9.13 19.15
C GLU A 252 -17.59 -9.01 19.43
#